data_AF-K1TY51-F1
#
_entry.id   AF-K1TY51-F1
#
_cell.length_a   1.000
_cell.length_b   1.000
_cell.length_c   1.000
_cell.angle_alpha   90.00
_cell.angle_beta   90.00
_cell.angle_gamma   90.00
#
_symmetry.space_group_name_H-M   'P 1'
#
loop_
_entity.id
_entity.type
_entity.pdbx_description
1 polymer ?
#
loop_
_entity_poly.entity_id
_entity_poly.type
_entity_poly.pdbx_seq_one_letter_code
_entity_poly.pdbx_strand_id
1 'polypeptide(L)' 'MIMLRHFLDDFMSFVPLQMPQLLNVATMEEPQFYGDYVLLTFPLRDPYDLEEVMDIFEDDMELITLYHHVPV' A
#
# COMPACT_ATOMS: atom_id res chain seq x y z
N MET A 1 7.79 -0.21 18.41
CA MET A 1 8.10 0.80 17.37
C MET A 1 9.21 0.36 16.40
N ILE A 2 10.27 -0.35 16.84
CA ILE A 2 11.33 -0.87 15.94
C ILE A 2 10.77 -1.89 14.93
N MET A 3 9.85 -2.77 15.36
CA MET A 3 9.27 -3.79 14.46
C MET A 3 8.45 -3.21 13.31
N LEU A 4 7.59 -2.21 13.54
CA LEU A 4 6.78 -1.59 12.48
C LEU A 4 7.64 -0.92 11.41
N ARG A 5 8.79 -0.36 11.78
CA ARG A 5 9.74 0.21 10.81
C ARG A 5 10.37 -0.87 9.96
N HIS A 6 10.78 -1.99 10.54
CA HIS A 6 11.29 -3.12 9.76
C HIS A 6 10.25 -3.69 8.79
N PHE A 7 9.00 -3.86 9.24
CA PHE A 7 7.92 -4.29 8.35
C PHE A 7 7.67 -3.30 7.21
N LEU A 8 7.73 -1.99 7.51
CA LEU A 8 7.62 -0.96 6.48
C LEU A 8 8.80 -1.02 5.50
N ASP A 9 10.03 -1.10 6.00
CA ASP A 9 11.23 -1.14 5.16
C ASP A 9 11.22 -2.38 4.25
N ASP A 10 10.82 -3.53 4.78
CA ASP A 10 10.63 -4.77 4.02
C ASP A 10 9.56 -4.57 2.95
N PHE A 11 8.37 -4.08 3.32
CA PHE A 11 7.28 -3.79 2.38
C PHE A 11 7.74 -2.87 1.24
N MET A 12 8.43 -1.77 1.57
CA MET A 12 8.89 -0.76 0.62
C MET A 12 10.02 -1.24 -0.29
N SER A 13 10.68 -2.35 0.05
CA SER A 13 11.71 -2.95 -0.80
C SER A 13 11.13 -3.77 -1.96
N PHE A 14 9.92 -4.33 -1.81
CA PHE A 14 9.28 -5.22 -2.80
C PHE A 14 8.21 -4.50 -3.63
N VAL A 15 7.41 -3.68 -2.96
CA VAL A 15 6.21 -3.03 -3.51
C VAL A 15 6.44 -2.19 -4.78
N PRO A 16 7.47 -1.32 -4.87
CA PRO A 16 7.67 -0.49 -6.06
C PRO A 16 8.00 -1.31 -7.31
N LEU A 17 8.49 -2.54 -7.14
CA LEU A 17 8.86 -3.43 -8.24
C LEU A 17 7.66 -4.22 -8.77
N GLN A 18 6.72 -4.57 -7.89
CA GLN A 18 5.55 -5.37 -8.24
C GLN A 18 4.42 -4.53 -8.82
N MET A 19 4.16 -3.32 -8.30
CA MET A 19 3.04 -2.47 -8.76
C MET A 19 3.39 -0.98 -8.82
N PRO A 20 4.31 -0.56 -9.69
CA PRO A 20 4.72 0.84 -9.79
C PRO A 20 3.58 1.82 -10.16
N GLN A 21 2.47 1.30 -10.71
CA GLN A 21 1.29 2.08 -11.09
C GLN A 21 0.40 2.46 -9.91
N LEU A 22 0.25 1.57 -8.91
CA LEU A 22 -0.58 1.80 -7.72
C LEU A 22 0.27 2.32 -6.54
N LEU A 23 1.44 1.73 -6.34
CA LEU A 23 2.27 1.95 -5.15
C LEU A 23 3.58 2.66 -5.52
N ASN A 24 3.43 3.83 -6.14
CA ASN A 24 4.57 4.66 -6.54
C ASN A 24 5.19 5.39 -5.35
N VAL A 25 6.29 4.85 -4.81
CA VAL A 25 7.03 5.44 -3.67
C VAL A 25 7.60 6.82 -3.98
N ALA A 26 7.84 7.16 -5.25
CA ALA A 26 8.34 8.49 -5.61
C ALA A 26 7.30 9.61 -5.42
N THR A 27 6.00 9.25 -5.39
CA THR A 27 4.89 10.20 -5.22
C THR A 27 4.11 9.96 -3.94
N MET A 28 4.49 8.97 -3.14
CA MET A 28 3.84 8.64 -1.87
C MET A 28 4.02 9.78 -0.85
N GLU A 29 2.99 10.03 -0.04
CA GLU A 29 3.10 10.94 1.11
C GLU A 29 3.96 10.34 2.23
N GLU A 30 4.39 11.16 3.19
CA GLU A 30 5.19 10.65 4.31
C GLU A 30 4.43 9.59 5.13
N PRO A 31 5.05 8.43 5.43
CA PRO A 31 4.43 7.40 6.27
C PRO A 31 4.05 7.93 7.65
N GLN A 32 2.79 7.73 8.03
CA GLN A 32 2.29 8.14 9.35
C GLN A 32 2.26 6.95 10.30
N PHE A 33 3.02 7.02 11.38
CA PHE A 33 3.11 5.95 12.37
C PHE A 33 2.07 6.14 13.47
N TYR A 34 1.19 5.16 13.60
CA TYR A 34 0.26 5.01 14.72
C TYR A 34 0.77 3.92 15.68
N GLY A 35 0.09 3.72 16.81
CA GLY A 35 0.55 2.80 17.86
C GLY A 35 0.71 1.36 17.38
N ASP A 36 -0.14 0.93 16.45
CA ASP A 36 -0.34 -0.43 15.99
C ASP A 36 -0.24 -0.61 14.45
N TYR A 37 -0.26 0.47 13.68
CA TYR A 37 -0.14 0.42 12.22
C TYR A 37 0.63 1.61 11.64
N VAL A 38 1.02 1.49 10.36
CA VAL A 38 1.58 2.58 9.56
C VAL A 38 0.61 2.89 8.44
N LEU A 39 0.22 4.16 8.30
CA LEU A 39 -0.61 4.62 7.18
C LEU A 39 0.30 5.09 6.04
N LEU A 40 0.07 4.52 4.85
CA LEU A 40 0.72 4.90 3.61
C LEU A 40 -0.31 5.46 2.65
N THR A 41 -0.07 6.66 2.13
CA THR A 41 -0.96 7.32 1.17
C THR A 41 -0.26 7.40 -0.18
N PHE A 42 -0.87 6.77 -1.19
CA PHE A 42 -0.37 6.78 -2.56
C PHE A 42 -1.34 7.55 -3.47
N PRO A 43 -0.89 8.63 -4.13
CA PRO A 43 -1.70 9.28 -5.15
C PRO A 43 -1.72 8.40 -6.41
N LEU A 44 -2.92 8.14 -6.91
CA LEU A 44 -3.14 7.37 -8.14
C LEU A 44 -2.93 8.26 -9.37
N ARG A 45 -2.30 7.70 -10.41
CA ARG A 45 -2.10 8.41 -11.70
C ARG A 45 -3.38 8.47 -12.53
N ASP A 46 -4.11 7.37 -12.53
CA ASP A 46 -5.35 7.17 -13.26
C ASP A 46 -6.44 6.71 -12.28
N PRO A 47 -7.72 6.94 -12.57
CA PRO A 47 -8.80 6.33 -11.79
C PRO A 47 -8.74 4.82 -11.94
N TYR A 48 -8.85 4.11 -10.81
CA TYR A 48 -8.95 2.66 -10.74
C TYR A 48 -10.27 2.27 -10.11
N ASP A 49 -10.89 1.22 -10.64
CA ASP A 49 -12.01 0.58 -9.97
C ASP A 49 -11.50 -0.27 -8.81
N LEU A 50 -12.32 -0.42 -7.76
CA LEU A 50 -11.92 -1.18 -6.58
C LEU A 50 -11.59 -2.64 -6.90
N GLU A 51 -12.34 -3.25 -7.82
CA GLU A 51 -12.12 -4.63 -8.28
C GLU A 51 -10.72 -4.77 -8.91
N GLU A 52 -10.30 -3.81 -9.75
CA GLU A 52 -8.97 -3.83 -10.37
C GLU A 52 -7.86 -3.74 -9.32
N VAL A 53 -8.03 -2.92 -8.28
CA VAL A 53 -7.04 -2.81 -7.19
C VAL A 53 -6.95 -4.11 -6.39
N MET A 54 -8.08 -4.75 -6.12
CA MET A 54 -8.15 -6.01 -5.39
C MET A 54 -7.49 -7.14 -6.18
N ASP A 55 -7.80 -7.27 -7.47
CA ASP A 55 -7.20 -8.26 -8.36
C ASP A 55 -5.68 -8.12 -8.39
N ILE A 56 -5.18 -6.89 -8.53
CA ILE A 56 -3.74 -6.63 -8.52
C ILE A 56 -3.10 -7.05 -7.19
N PHE A 57 -3.70 -6.74 -6.05
CA PHE A 57 -3.18 -7.13 -4.73
C PHE A 57 -3.13 -8.65 -4.53
N GLU A 58 -4.12 -9.37 -5.02
CA GLU A 58 -4.17 -10.83 -4.96
C GLU A 58 -3.14 -11.47 -5.92
N ASP A 59 -3.06 -11.00 -7.16
CA ASP A 59 -2.22 -11.59 -8.21
C ASP A 59 -0.72 -11.26 -8.06
N ASP A 60 -0.37 -10.01 -7.75
CA ASP A 60 1.02 -9.55 -7.82
C ASP A 60 1.76 -9.64 -6.48
N MET A 61 1.03 -9.61 -5.35
CA MET A 61 1.65 -9.51 -4.02
C MET A 61 1.15 -10.51 -2.98
N GLU A 62 0.16 -11.35 -3.31
CA GLU A 62 -0.45 -12.29 -2.36
C GLU A 62 -0.91 -11.59 -1.06
N LEU A 63 -1.31 -10.32 -1.15
CA LEU A 63 -1.78 -9.57 0.02
C LEU A 63 -3.17 -10.04 0.42
N ILE A 64 -3.35 -10.30 1.71
CA ILE A 64 -4.68 -10.57 2.26
C ILE A 64 -5.31 -9.25 2.68
N THR A 65 -6.26 -8.75 1.88
CA THR A 65 -7.07 -7.59 2.24
C THR A 65 -7.94 -7.91 3.46
N LEU A 66 -7.66 -7.25 4.59
CA LEU A 66 -8.38 -7.48 5.84
C LEU A 66 -9.72 -6.73 5.90
N TYR A 67 -9.76 -5.50 5.39
CA TYR A 67 -10.96 -4.68 5.32
C TYR A 67 -10.81 -3.60 4.25
N HIS A 68 -11.96 -3.15 3.73
CA HIS A 68 -12.07 -2.01 2.83
C HIS A 68 -13.04 -1.00 3.45
N HIS A 69 -12.66 0.28 3.48
CA HIS A 69 -13.49 1.36 4.03
C HIS A 69 -13.77 2.42 2.96
N VAL A 70 -15.03 2.55 2.57
CA VAL A 70 -15.52 3.67 1.76
C VAL A 70 -15.94 4.78 2.74
N PRO A 71 -15.25 5.93 2.77
CA PRO A 71 -15.71 7.06 3.57
C PRO A 71 -17.08 7.52 3.06
N VAL A 72 -18.03 7.65 4.00
CA VAL A 72 -19.42 8.10 3.77
C VAL A 72 -19.50 9.61 3.73
#